data_AF-A0A524ELL3-F1
#
_entry.id   AF-A0A524ELL3-F1
#
_cell.length_a   1.000
_cell.length_b   1.000
_cell.length_c   1.000
_cell.angle_alpha   90.00
_cell.angle_beta   90.00
_cell.angle_gamma   90.00
#
_symmetry.space_group_name_H-M   'P 1'
#
loop_
_entity.id
_entity.type
_entity.pdbx_description
1 polymer ?
#
loop_
_entity_poly.entity_id
_entity_poly.type
_entity_poly.pdbx_seq_one_letter_code
_entity_poly.pdbx_strand_id
1 'polypeptide(L)'
;MSWKQEFVALAEPVDGRVPPSFEAHHIAVAFILIGREQPLGRYELCRRMSIGEGTVRTLLKRLTESNLITAVSRQGQKLTEDGQELYNRVTEDIPIGLSLPLRKLAVFGHSFANRVSDKAEAVTDGIRQRDEAIIRGGAGKAGATTLVMKDGVLVIPPDDFKILLVYEDEALLISESLRVEDGDAVVIGTAVSENLAREVSMAAVLTLFEGD
;
A
#
# COMPACT_ATOMS: atom_id res chain seq x y z
N MET A 1 15.48 -12.24 2.92
CA MET A 1 14.19 -11.96 3.59
C MET A 1 13.46 -10.98 2.69
N SER A 2 12.23 -11.27 2.30
CA SER A 2 11.44 -10.32 1.50
C SER A 2 11.14 -9.08 2.34
N TRP A 3 11.01 -7.90 1.72
CA TRP A 3 10.71 -6.67 2.46
C TRP A 3 9.38 -6.77 3.23
N LYS A 4 8.43 -7.57 2.74
CA LYS A 4 7.19 -7.89 3.45
C LYS A 4 7.46 -8.62 4.75
N GLN A 5 8.33 -9.64 4.75
CA GLN A 5 8.68 -10.37 5.98
C GLN A 5 9.31 -9.45 7.03
N GLU A 6 10.11 -8.48 6.60
CA GLU A 6 10.67 -7.45 7.48
C GLU A 6 9.56 -6.59 8.10
N PHE A 7 8.59 -6.13 7.31
CA PHE A 7 7.44 -5.37 7.85
C PHE A 7 6.53 -6.21 8.75
N VAL A 8 6.37 -7.51 8.48
CA VAL A 8 5.64 -8.42 9.37
C VAL A 8 6.38 -8.55 10.71
N ALA A 9 7.69 -8.79 10.70
CA ALA A 9 8.50 -8.88 11.92
C ALA A 9 8.50 -7.58 12.75
N LEU A 10 8.39 -6.42 12.09
CA LEU A 10 8.23 -5.13 12.77
C LEU A 10 6.85 -4.96 13.43
N ALA A 11 5.82 -5.63 12.90
CA ALA A 11 4.46 -5.61 13.43
C ALA A 11 4.23 -6.60 14.59
N GLU A 12 5.13 -7.57 14.77
CA GLU A 12 5.02 -8.55 15.85
C GLU A 12 5.20 -7.92 17.25
N PRO A 13 4.86 -8.62 18.34
CA PRO A 13 5.22 -8.17 19.69
C PRO A 13 6.73 -8.31 19.94
N VAL A 14 7.29 -7.47 20.84
CA VAL A 14 8.64 -7.68 21.39
C VAL A 14 8.50 -8.33 22.76
N ASP A 15 9.14 -9.49 22.98
CA ASP A 15 9.38 -10.13 24.29
C ASP A 15 8.24 -9.98 25.33
N GLY A 16 7.17 -10.77 25.18
CA GLY A 16 6.10 -10.89 26.18
C GLY A 16 5.19 -9.66 26.32
N ARG A 17 5.32 -8.66 25.43
CA ARG A 17 4.47 -7.47 25.42
C ARG A 17 3.19 -7.68 24.63
N VAL A 18 2.19 -6.83 24.91
CA VAL A 18 0.95 -6.74 24.13
C VAL A 18 1.31 -6.39 22.67
N PRO A 19 0.67 -7.04 21.67
CA PRO A 19 0.85 -6.68 20.27
C PRO A 19 0.64 -5.18 20.02
N PRO A 20 1.46 -4.56 19.15
CA PRO A 20 1.25 -3.16 18.80
C PRO A 20 -0.10 -2.96 18.11
N SER A 21 -0.68 -1.77 18.24
CA SER A 21 -1.97 -1.42 17.61
C SER A 21 -1.83 -1.04 16.12
N PHE A 22 -0.79 -1.51 15.44
CA PHE A 22 -0.57 -1.35 14.00
C PHE A 22 -0.17 -2.69 13.40
N GLU A 23 -0.14 -2.74 12.07
CA GLU A 23 0.16 -3.94 11.30
C GLU A 23 1.16 -3.64 10.19
N ALA A 24 1.61 -4.67 9.46
CA ALA A 24 2.61 -4.55 8.40
C ALA A 24 2.24 -3.51 7.33
N HIS A 25 0.97 -3.41 6.92
CA HIS A 25 0.54 -2.43 5.92
C HIS A 25 0.64 -0.98 6.44
N HIS A 26 0.44 -0.74 7.73
CA HIS A 26 0.66 0.58 8.34
C HIS A 26 2.14 0.95 8.32
N ILE A 27 3.03 -0.01 8.60
CA ILE A 27 4.48 0.18 8.51
C ILE A 27 4.87 0.52 7.07
N ALA A 28 4.41 -0.28 6.10
CA ALA A 28 4.69 -0.06 4.69
C ALA A 28 4.26 1.34 4.23
N VAL A 29 3.03 1.77 4.55
CA VAL A 29 2.55 3.12 4.21
C VAL A 29 3.41 4.20 4.85
N ALA A 30 3.64 4.13 6.17
CA ALA A 30 4.44 5.14 6.87
C ALA A 30 5.88 5.21 6.34
N PHE A 31 6.48 4.06 6.05
CA PHE A 31 7.85 3.96 5.55
C PHE A 31 7.98 4.54 4.13
N ILE A 32 7.04 4.23 3.24
CA ILE A 32 7.00 4.82 1.89
C ILE A 32 6.80 6.34 1.96
N LEU A 33 5.93 6.83 2.85
CA LEU A 33 5.73 8.27 3.05
C LEU A 33 7.00 8.97 3.52
N ILE A 34 7.72 8.37 4.48
CA ILE A 34 9.01 8.90 4.95
C ILE A 34 10.03 8.90 3.80
N GLY A 35 10.18 7.79 3.08
CA GLY A 35 11.16 7.69 1.99
C GLY A 35 10.93 8.69 0.85
N ARG A 36 9.66 8.97 0.50
CA ARG A 36 9.31 9.92 -0.56
C ARG A 36 9.46 11.39 -0.17
N GLU A 37 9.23 11.74 1.09
CA GLU A 37 9.07 13.14 1.52
C GLU A 37 10.02 13.54 2.66
N GLN A 38 11.03 12.73 2.96
CA GLN A 38 11.99 12.97 4.03
C GLN A 38 12.70 14.34 3.91
N PRO A 39 12.92 15.03 5.04
CA PRO A 39 12.53 14.63 6.40
C PRO A 39 11.03 14.84 6.65
N LEU A 40 10.33 13.80 7.14
CA LEU A 40 8.89 13.84 7.40
C LEU A 40 8.59 14.04 8.89
N GLY A 41 7.88 15.12 9.23
CA GLY A 41 7.50 15.45 10.60
C GLY A 41 6.48 14.46 11.20
N ARG A 42 6.61 14.15 12.50
CA ARG A 42 5.68 13.24 13.20
C ARG A 42 4.22 13.68 13.10
N TYR A 43 3.94 14.97 13.29
CA TYR A 43 2.58 15.51 13.23
C TYR A 43 1.97 15.35 11.83
N GLU A 44 2.78 15.57 10.79
CA GLU A 44 2.35 15.39 9.41
C GLU A 44 2.07 13.91 9.10
N LEU A 45 2.96 13.00 9.55
CA LEU A 45 2.72 11.57 9.44
C LEU A 45 1.42 11.16 10.15
N CYS A 46 1.19 11.61 11.39
CA CYS A 46 -0.05 11.32 12.12
C CYS A 46 -1.32 11.75 11.37
N ARG A 47 -1.30 12.90 10.68
CA ARG A 47 -2.43 13.38 9.88
C ARG A 47 -2.68 12.55 8.62
N ARG A 48 -1.69 11.79 8.16
CA ARG A 48 -1.72 11.01 6.91
C ARG A 48 -1.91 9.51 7.12
N MET A 49 -2.06 9.09 8.37
CA MET A 49 -2.44 7.73 8.75
C MET A 49 -3.89 7.72 9.24
N SER A 50 -4.57 6.57 9.19
CA SER A 50 -5.91 6.41 9.80
C SER A 50 -5.84 5.96 11.27
N ILE A 51 -4.66 5.53 11.73
CA ILE A 51 -4.39 5.10 13.10
C ILE A 51 -4.06 6.27 14.04
N GLY A 52 -4.31 6.08 15.34
CA GLY A 52 -4.09 7.12 16.36
C GLY A 52 -2.62 7.51 16.57
N GLU A 53 -2.39 8.75 17.04
CA GLU A 53 -1.05 9.30 17.25
C GLU A 53 -0.16 8.43 18.16
N GLY A 54 -0.72 7.83 19.20
CA GLY A 54 0.01 6.90 20.08
C GLY A 54 0.53 5.67 19.34
N THR A 55 -0.26 5.17 18.38
CA THR A 55 0.11 4.06 17.50
C THR A 55 1.21 4.47 16.54
N VAL A 56 1.07 5.63 15.87
CA VAL A 56 2.10 6.17 14.96
C VAL A 56 3.42 6.40 15.68
N ARG A 57 3.39 6.89 16.93
CA ARG A 57 4.59 7.06 17.76
C ARG A 57 5.29 5.72 18.03
N THR A 58 4.52 4.68 18.32
CA THR A 58 5.06 3.33 18.54
C THR A 58 5.64 2.75 17.25
N LEU A 59 4.98 2.97 16.11
CA LEU A 59 5.47 2.58 14.77
C LEU A 59 6.80 3.26 14.45
N LEU A 60 6.89 4.59 14.61
CA LEU A 60 8.13 5.33 14.40
C LEU A 60 9.26 4.81 15.30
N LYS A 61 8.96 4.54 16.57
CA LYS A 61 9.92 3.96 17.50
C LYS A 61 10.45 2.61 17.00
N ARG A 62 9.57 1.73 16.51
CA ARG A 62 9.94 0.42 15.93
C ARG A 62 10.87 0.56 14.72
N LEU A 63 10.58 1.50 13.82
CA LEU A 63 11.44 1.80 12.68
C LEU A 63 12.82 2.34 13.12
N THR A 64 12.86 3.21 14.14
CA THR A 64 14.12 3.74 14.69
C THR A 64 14.95 2.67 15.40
N GLU A 65 14.32 1.84 16.25
CA GLU A 65 15.00 0.75 16.96
C GLU A 65 15.56 -0.32 16.01
N SER A 66 14.99 -0.42 14.81
CA SER A 66 15.45 -1.34 13.75
C SER A 66 16.43 -0.69 12.77
N ASN A 67 16.98 0.49 13.12
CA ASN A 67 17.92 1.25 12.29
C ASN A 67 17.42 1.60 10.88
N LEU A 68 16.10 1.70 10.65
CA LEU A 68 15.54 2.03 9.33
C LEU A 68 15.30 3.52 9.13
N ILE A 69 15.06 4.25 10.22
CA ILE A 69 14.88 5.71 10.19
C ILE A 69 15.66 6.38 11.32
N THR A 70 16.03 7.64 11.10
CA THR A 70 16.68 8.49 12.08
C THR A 70 16.09 9.88 12.11
N ALA A 71 16.12 10.52 13.28
CA ALA A 71 15.59 11.86 13.47
C ALA A 71 16.54 12.92 12.92
N VAL A 72 16.01 13.87 12.14
CA VAL A 72 16.73 15.07 11.69
C VAL A 72 16.32 16.24 12.59
N SER A 73 16.85 16.26 13.82
CA SER A 73 16.56 17.32 14.80
C SER A 73 15.03 17.57 14.93
N ARG A 74 14.56 18.80 14.67
CA ARG A 74 13.15 19.20 14.70
C ARG A 74 12.42 19.04 13.35
N GLN A 75 13.10 18.64 12.28
CA GLN A 75 12.52 18.60 10.93
C GLN A 75 11.65 17.36 10.71
N GLY A 76 12.01 16.22 11.29
CA GLY A 76 11.27 14.97 11.12
C GLY A 76 12.16 13.74 11.14
N GLN A 77 11.69 12.69 10.48
CA GLN A 77 12.41 11.43 10.30
C GLN A 77 12.89 11.31 8.86
N LYS A 78 14.07 10.73 8.67
CA LYS A 78 14.62 10.34 7.36
C LYS A 78 15.07 8.87 7.40
N LEU A 79 15.25 8.27 6.25
CA LEU A 79 15.85 6.95 6.10
C LEU A 79 17.31 6.97 6.53
N THR A 80 17.77 5.88 7.12
CA THR A 80 19.19 5.53 7.27
C THR A 80 19.71 4.90 5.98
N GLU A 81 20.95 4.41 5.96
CA GLU A 81 21.46 3.60 4.85
C GLU A 81 20.66 2.29 4.70
N ASP A 82 20.50 1.51 5.79
CA ASP A 82 19.65 0.31 5.82
C ASP A 82 18.20 0.61 5.40
N GLY A 83 17.66 1.74 5.84
CA GLY A 83 16.35 2.23 5.44
C GLY A 83 16.27 2.54 3.95
N GLN A 84 17.31 3.12 3.37
CA GLN A 84 17.35 3.40 1.93
C GLN A 84 17.39 2.10 1.11
N GLU A 85 18.14 1.09 1.56
CA GLU A 85 18.18 -0.23 0.91
C GLU A 85 16.82 -0.93 0.94
N LEU A 86 16.14 -0.93 2.09
CA LEU A 86 14.78 -1.48 2.21
C LEU A 86 13.78 -0.69 1.35
N TYR A 87 13.86 0.65 1.36
CA TYR A 87 12.99 1.50 0.56
C TYR A 87 13.15 1.21 -0.94
N ASN A 88 14.38 1.05 -1.42
CA ASN A 88 14.64 0.72 -2.83
C ASN A 88 13.95 -0.60 -3.22
N ARG A 89 14.08 -1.66 -2.41
CA ARG A 89 13.40 -2.95 -2.64
C ARG A 89 11.87 -2.81 -2.66
N VAL A 90 11.31 -2.04 -1.73
CA VAL A 90 9.86 -1.78 -1.69
C VAL A 90 9.40 -1.03 -2.93
N THR A 91 10.16 -0.04 -3.41
CA THR A 91 9.79 0.75 -4.59
C THR A 91 10.12 0.09 -5.92
N GLU A 92 10.95 -0.94 -5.93
CA GLU A 92 11.13 -1.80 -7.11
C GLU A 92 9.84 -2.58 -7.38
N ASP A 93 9.26 -3.15 -6.31
CA ASP A 93 8.00 -3.90 -6.37
C ASP A 93 6.75 -3.00 -6.44
N ILE A 94 6.79 -1.82 -5.81
CA ILE A 94 5.65 -0.87 -5.73
C ILE A 94 6.13 0.53 -6.17
N PRO A 95 6.43 0.72 -7.46
CA PRO A 95 7.09 1.94 -7.94
C PRO A 95 6.19 3.18 -7.82
N ILE A 96 4.89 3.02 -8.08
CA ILE A 96 3.96 4.14 -8.15
C ILE A 96 2.69 3.81 -7.36
N GLY A 97 2.29 4.76 -6.51
CA GLY A 97 1.03 4.70 -5.77
C GLY A 97 0.49 6.09 -5.56
N LEU A 98 -0.77 6.32 -5.92
CA LEU A 98 -1.42 7.64 -5.83
C LEU A 98 -2.94 7.53 -5.65
N SER A 99 -3.52 8.62 -5.14
CA SER A 99 -4.98 8.78 -5.12
C SER A 99 -5.48 9.04 -6.54
N LEU A 100 -6.50 8.30 -6.96
CA LEU A 100 -7.17 8.49 -8.25
C LEU A 100 -8.65 8.83 -8.03
N PRO A 101 -9.24 9.76 -8.80
CA PRO A 101 -10.66 10.09 -8.72
C PRO A 101 -11.54 9.06 -9.47
N LEU A 102 -11.44 7.78 -9.08
CA LEU A 102 -12.23 6.70 -9.65
C LEU A 102 -13.65 6.71 -9.08
N ARG A 103 -14.67 6.69 -9.93
CA ARG A 103 -16.09 6.77 -9.56
C ARG A 103 -16.85 5.49 -9.88
N LYS A 104 -16.47 4.80 -10.95
CA LYS A 104 -17.14 3.60 -11.46
C LYS A 104 -16.47 2.33 -10.94
N LEU A 105 -15.14 2.29 -10.92
CA LEU A 105 -14.35 1.18 -10.38
C LEU A 105 -14.23 1.21 -8.84
N ALA A 106 -14.50 2.35 -8.20
CA ALA A 106 -14.40 2.50 -6.76
C ALA A 106 -15.71 2.14 -6.05
N VAL A 107 -15.62 1.33 -4.99
CA VAL A 107 -16.79 0.93 -4.16
C VAL A 107 -17.15 2.02 -3.14
N PHE A 108 -16.15 2.79 -2.68
CA PHE A 108 -16.30 3.86 -1.69
C PHE A 108 -15.76 5.19 -2.23
N GLY A 109 -16.03 6.29 -1.50
CA GLY A 109 -15.81 7.65 -1.98
C GLY A 109 -14.34 8.07 -2.20
N HIS A 110 -13.37 7.31 -1.69
CA HIS A 110 -11.95 7.56 -1.90
C HIS A 110 -11.27 6.32 -2.46
N SER A 111 -10.32 6.51 -3.38
CA SER A 111 -9.53 5.43 -3.96
C SER A 111 -8.04 5.75 -3.99
N PHE A 112 -7.21 4.73 -3.76
CA PHE A 112 -5.76 4.81 -3.84
C PHE A 112 -5.25 3.59 -4.62
N ALA A 113 -4.63 3.85 -5.78
CA ALA A 113 -4.17 2.81 -6.67
C ALA A 113 -2.66 2.65 -6.54
N ASN A 114 -2.20 1.40 -6.40
CA ASN A 114 -0.79 1.02 -6.46
C ASN A 114 -0.55 0.18 -7.72
N ARG A 115 0.49 0.52 -8.47
CA ARG A 115 1.11 -0.39 -9.44
C ARG A 115 2.01 -1.36 -8.67
N VAL A 116 1.91 -2.64 -8.98
CA VAL A 116 2.73 -3.71 -8.40
C VAL A 116 3.42 -4.47 -9.53
N SER A 117 4.74 -4.33 -9.60
CA SER A 117 5.58 -4.83 -10.69
C SER A 117 5.53 -6.35 -10.77
N ASP A 118 5.39 -6.92 -11.97
CA ASP A 118 5.49 -8.37 -12.23
C ASP A 118 4.60 -9.27 -11.34
N LYS A 119 3.45 -8.75 -10.87
CA LYS A 119 2.51 -9.49 -10.01
C LYS A 119 1.19 -9.85 -10.68
N ALA A 120 1.04 -9.70 -12.00
CA ALA A 120 -0.17 -10.11 -12.71
C ALA A 120 -0.51 -11.60 -12.47
N GLU A 121 0.47 -12.49 -12.55
CA GLU A 121 0.26 -13.93 -12.36
C GLU A 121 -0.11 -14.32 -10.91
N ALA A 122 0.20 -13.45 -9.94
CA ALA A 122 -0.20 -13.64 -8.54
C ALA A 122 -1.67 -13.30 -8.27
N VAL A 123 -2.38 -12.72 -9.26
CA VAL A 123 -3.80 -12.36 -9.17
C VAL A 123 -4.65 -13.39 -9.90
N THR A 124 -5.38 -14.22 -9.14
CA THR A 124 -6.31 -15.20 -9.72
C THR A 124 -7.67 -14.57 -10.07
N ASP A 125 -8.31 -13.93 -9.09
CA ASP A 125 -9.68 -13.41 -9.20
C ASP A 125 -9.89 -12.09 -8.43
N GLY A 126 -8.84 -11.56 -7.79
CA GLY A 126 -8.91 -10.34 -6.97
C GLY A 126 -9.67 -10.50 -5.64
N ILE A 127 -10.27 -11.66 -5.34
CA ILE A 127 -11.10 -11.88 -4.15
C ILE A 127 -10.24 -11.77 -2.90
N ARG A 128 -9.04 -12.35 -2.92
CA ARG A 128 -8.10 -12.28 -1.79
C ARG A 128 -7.74 -10.84 -1.42
N GLN A 129 -7.41 -10.02 -2.41
CA GLN A 129 -7.05 -8.62 -2.23
C GLN A 129 -8.24 -7.83 -1.66
N ARG A 130 -9.44 -8.07 -2.19
CA ARG A 130 -10.68 -7.46 -1.70
C ARG A 130 -10.95 -7.83 -0.25
N ASP A 131 -10.88 -9.11 0.09
CA ASP A 131 -11.21 -9.62 1.41
C ASP A 131 -10.20 -9.09 2.45
N GLU A 132 -8.91 -9.02 2.12
CA GLU A 132 -7.91 -8.40 3.01
C GLU A 132 -8.20 -6.91 3.25
N ALA A 133 -8.55 -6.16 2.21
CA ALA A 133 -8.94 -4.75 2.36
C ALA A 133 -10.19 -4.58 3.26
N ILE A 134 -11.17 -5.49 3.15
CA ILE A 134 -12.36 -5.51 4.01
C ILE A 134 -11.98 -5.85 5.46
N ILE A 135 -11.12 -6.85 5.67
CA ILE A 135 -10.66 -7.27 7.00
C ILE A 135 -9.95 -6.12 7.71
N ARG A 136 -9.06 -5.40 7.00
CA ARG A 136 -8.28 -4.30 7.60
C ARG A 136 -9.04 -2.99 7.74
N GLY A 137 -9.91 -2.65 6.77
CA GLY A 137 -10.64 -1.39 6.80
C GLY A 137 -12.05 -1.46 7.39
N GLY A 138 -12.59 -2.65 7.57
CA GLY A 138 -13.93 -2.91 8.10
C GLY A 138 -15.00 -3.03 7.01
N ALA A 139 -15.91 -4.00 7.21
CA ALA A 139 -17.05 -4.22 6.34
C ALA A 139 -17.92 -2.96 6.20
N GLY A 140 -18.30 -2.63 4.96
CA GLY A 140 -19.08 -1.44 4.64
C GLY A 140 -18.31 -0.12 4.75
N LYS A 141 -16.97 -0.17 4.93
CA LYS A 141 -16.11 1.02 5.00
C LYS A 141 -14.93 0.98 4.04
N ALA A 142 -14.51 -0.22 3.65
CA ALA A 142 -13.37 -0.44 2.77
C ALA A 142 -13.55 -1.65 1.87
N GLY A 143 -12.78 -1.68 0.79
CA GLY A 143 -12.66 -2.79 -0.14
C GLY A 143 -11.54 -2.55 -1.14
N ALA A 144 -11.31 -3.50 -2.04
CA ALA A 144 -10.33 -3.34 -3.11
C ALA A 144 -10.83 -3.95 -4.42
N THR A 145 -10.38 -3.37 -5.52
CA THR A 145 -10.49 -3.91 -6.88
C THR A 145 -9.08 -4.15 -7.39
N THR A 146 -8.82 -5.32 -7.98
CA THR A 146 -7.50 -5.66 -8.53
C THR A 146 -7.62 -5.88 -10.03
N LEU A 147 -6.75 -5.22 -10.77
CA LEU A 147 -6.60 -5.33 -12.22
C LEU A 147 -5.25 -5.95 -12.54
N VAL A 148 -5.11 -6.50 -13.73
CA VAL A 148 -3.82 -6.89 -14.29
C VAL A 148 -3.67 -6.32 -15.70
N MET A 149 -2.44 -5.98 -16.07
CA MET A 149 -2.11 -5.56 -17.43
C MET A 149 -1.62 -6.76 -18.24
N LYS A 150 -2.36 -7.09 -19.29
CA LYS A 150 -2.11 -8.26 -20.14
C LYS A 150 -2.32 -7.88 -21.60
N ASP A 151 -1.33 -8.15 -22.44
CA ASP A 151 -1.33 -7.85 -23.87
C ASP A 151 -1.70 -6.38 -24.17
N GLY A 152 -1.18 -5.46 -23.35
CA GLY A 152 -1.40 -4.01 -23.43
C GLY A 152 -2.79 -3.54 -22.95
N VAL A 153 -3.56 -4.38 -22.27
CA VAL A 153 -4.93 -4.05 -21.82
C VAL A 153 -5.11 -4.36 -20.34
N LEU A 154 -5.71 -3.42 -19.59
CA LEU A 154 -6.15 -3.65 -18.21
C LEU A 154 -7.41 -4.53 -18.20
N VAL A 155 -7.33 -5.62 -17.43
CA VAL A 155 -8.43 -6.57 -17.25
C VAL A 155 -8.70 -6.86 -15.78
N ILE A 156 -9.94 -7.25 -15.47
CA ILE A 156 -10.33 -7.85 -14.19
C ILE A 156 -10.35 -9.37 -14.35
N PRO A 157 -9.48 -10.12 -13.65
CA PRO A 157 -9.54 -11.58 -13.58
C PRO A 157 -10.81 -12.08 -12.83
N PRO A 158 -11.22 -13.35 -13.00
CA PRO A 158 -10.60 -14.38 -13.84
C PRO A 158 -11.08 -14.36 -15.30
N ASP A 159 -12.17 -13.66 -15.60
CA ASP A 159 -12.79 -13.65 -16.93
C ASP A 159 -12.06 -12.75 -17.95
N ASP A 160 -10.92 -12.18 -17.56
CA ASP A 160 -10.17 -11.16 -18.31
C ASP A 160 -11.09 -10.04 -18.83
N PHE A 161 -11.98 -9.56 -17.96
CA PHE A 161 -12.93 -8.50 -18.31
C PHE A 161 -12.18 -7.20 -18.60
N LYS A 162 -12.17 -6.79 -19.87
CA LYS A 162 -11.48 -5.59 -20.36
C LYS A 162 -12.18 -4.32 -19.89
N ILE A 163 -11.59 -3.65 -18.90
CA ILE A 163 -12.21 -2.45 -18.31
C ILE A 163 -12.30 -1.29 -19.32
N LEU A 164 -11.42 -1.25 -20.32
CA LEU A 164 -11.45 -0.22 -21.37
C LEU A 164 -12.79 -0.18 -22.13
N LEU A 165 -13.50 -1.31 -22.24
CA LEU A 165 -14.76 -1.39 -22.98
C LEU A 165 -15.96 -0.75 -22.26
N VAL A 166 -15.88 -0.57 -20.94
CA VAL A 166 -17.00 -0.11 -20.10
C VAL A 166 -16.63 1.12 -19.27
N TYR A 167 -15.36 1.25 -18.89
CA TYR A 167 -14.81 2.28 -18.03
C TYR A 167 -13.62 2.98 -18.72
N GLU A 168 -13.77 3.34 -19.99
CA GLU A 168 -12.71 3.89 -20.84
C GLU A 168 -11.92 5.02 -20.17
N ASP A 169 -12.63 6.00 -19.60
CA ASP A 169 -12.07 7.16 -18.90
C ASP A 169 -11.19 6.75 -17.70
N GLU A 170 -11.65 5.79 -16.90
CA GLU A 170 -10.91 5.30 -15.73
C GLU A 170 -9.76 4.37 -16.13
N ALA A 171 -9.94 3.56 -17.17
CA ALA A 171 -8.90 2.68 -17.70
C ALA A 171 -7.69 3.48 -18.22
N LEU A 172 -7.94 4.55 -18.99
CA LEU A 172 -6.91 5.45 -19.47
C LEU A 172 -6.23 6.19 -18.31
N LEU A 173 -7.02 6.75 -17.39
CA LEU A 173 -6.50 7.46 -16.21
C LEU A 173 -5.56 6.57 -15.38
N ILE A 174 -5.96 5.32 -15.11
CA ILE A 174 -5.15 4.33 -14.39
C ILE A 174 -3.85 4.06 -15.16
N SER A 175 -3.96 3.68 -16.44
CA SER A 175 -2.81 3.29 -17.26
C SER A 175 -1.77 4.40 -17.36
N GLU A 176 -2.20 5.64 -17.62
CA GLU A 176 -1.32 6.80 -17.78
C GLU A 176 -0.71 7.26 -16.45
N SER A 177 -1.52 7.34 -15.39
CA SER A 177 -1.06 7.87 -14.10
C SER A 177 -0.12 6.92 -13.37
N LEU A 178 -0.37 5.61 -13.48
CA LEU A 178 0.45 4.57 -12.86
C LEU A 178 1.55 4.03 -13.78
N ARG A 179 1.56 4.40 -15.07
CA ARG A 179 2.50 3.87 -16.08
C ARG A 179 2.57 2.35 -16.00
N VAL A 180 1.40 1.72 -16.11
CA VAL A 180 1.25 0.27 -15.96
C VAL A 180 1.78 -0.41 -17.21
N GLU A 181 2.56 -1.48 -17.01
CA GLU A 181 3.22 -2.28 -18.04
C GLU A 181 2.69 -3.72 -18.01
N ASP A 182 2.83 -4.44 -19.13
CA ASP A 182 2.43 -5.86 -19.18
C ASP A 182 3.13 -6.67 -18.09
N GLY A 183 2.37 -7.52 -17.40
CA GLY A 183 2.86 -8.29 -16.26
C GLY A 183 2.62 -7.63 -14.90
N ASP A 184 2.24 -6.34 -14.88
CA ASP A 184 1.90 -5.65 -13.63
C ASP A 184 0.49 -6.00 -13.12
N ALA A 185 0.34 -5.92 -11.80
CA ALA A 185 -0.96 -5.80 -11.15
C ALA A 185 -1.23 -4.34 -10.75
N VAL A 186 -2.50 -3.95 -10.74
CA VAL A 186 -2.96 -2.68 -10.17
C VAL A 186 -3.94 -2.97 -9.06
N VAL A 187 -3.57 -2.59 -7.83
CA VAL A 187 -4.42 -2.76 -6.65
C VAL A 187 -5.04 -1.40 -6.30
N ILE A 188 -6.37 -1.34 -6.35
CA ILE A 188 -7.14 -0.14 -6.06
C ILE A 188 -7.85 -0.33 -4.74
N GLY A 189 -7.26 0.18 -3.66
CA GLY A 189 -7.94 0.24 -2.36
C GLY A 189 -8.95 1.38 -2.34
N THR A 190 -10.12 1.12 -1.78
CA THR A 190 -11.21 2.09 -1.67
C THR A 190 -11.71 2.16 -0.24
N ALA A 191 -12.02 3.36 0.24
CA ALA A 191 -12.55 3.53 1.58
C ALA A 191 -13.36 4.82 1.78
N VAL A 192 -13.93 4.97 2.97
CA VAL A 192 -14.65 6.19 3.41
C VAL A 192 -13.73 7.37 3.74
N SER A 193 -12.42 7.20 3.71
CA SER A 193 -11.44 8.29 3.87
C SER A 193 -10.18 8.04 3.03
N GLU A 194 -9.45 9.10 2.68
CA GLU A 194 -8.23 9.01 1.86
C GLU A 194 -7.11 8.19 2.51
N ASN A 195 -6.87 8.40 3.81
CA ASN A 195 -5.83 7.67 4.53
C ASN A 195 -6.15 6.17 4.61
N LEU A 196 -7.41 5.84 4.89
CA LEU A 196 -7.84 4.45 4.95
C LEU A 196 -7.75 3.79 3.57
N ALA A 197 -8.12 4.50 2.49
CA ALA A 197 -8.01 3.98 1.13
C ALA A 197 -6.56 3.61 0.78
N ARG A 198 -5.59 4.45 1.16
CA ARG A 198 -4.15 4.17 1.00
C ARG A 198 -3.71 2.94 1.79
N GLU A 199 -4.13 2.84 3.05
CA GLU A 199 -3.75 1.74 3.94
C GLU A 199 -4.34 0.40 3.52
N VAL A 200 -5.62 0.35 3.13
CA VAL A 200 -6.25 -0.90 2.66
C VAL A 200 -5.78 -1.28 1.25
N SER A 201 -5.41 -0.30 0.42
CA SER A 201 -4.71 -0.57 -0.84
C SER A 201 -3.40 -1.30 -0.57
N MET A 202 -2.59 -0.80 0.37
CA MET A 202 -1.34 -1.46 0.76
C MET A 202 -1.59 -2.83 1.40
N ALA A 203 -2.60 -2.98 2.26
CA ALA A 203 -2.96 -4.29 2.82
C ALA A 203 -3.27 -5.33 1.73
N ALA A 204 -4.05 -4.93 0.73
CA ALA A 204 -4.33 -5.75 -0.44
C ALA A 204 -3.06 -6.07 -1.24
N VAL A 205 -2.16 -5.10 -1.45
CA VAL A 205 -0.86 -5.31 -2.14
C VAL A 205 -0.03 -6.37 -1.42
N LEU A 206 0.03 -6.37 -0.08
CA LEU A 206 0.83 -7.35 0.67
C LEU A 206 0.40 -8.80 0.40
N THR A 207 -0.84 -9.06 -0.02
CA THR A 207 -1.31 -10.41 -0.35
C THR A 207 -0.67 -10.99 -1.61
N LEU A 208 -0.07 -10.15 -2.47
CA LEU A 208 0.61 -10.55 -3.72
C LEU A 208 2.05 -11.03 -3.50
N PHE A 209 2.57 -10.87 -2.28
CA PHE A 209 3.93 -11.27 -1.88
C PHE A 209 3.87 -12.45 -0.91
N GLU A 210 3.01 -13.43 -1.18
CA GLU A 210 2.97 -14.67 -0.41
C GLU A 210 3.71 -15.79 -1.13
N GLY A 211 4.66 -16.41 -0.43
CA GLY A 211 5.51 -17.47 -0.99
C GLY A 211 6.90 -17.03 -1.42
N ASP A 212 7.21 -15.73 -1.33
CA ASP A 212 8.54 -15.14 -1.58
C ASP A 212 9.45 -15.13 -0.33
#